data_AF-A0AAI8SUQ2-F1
#
_entry.id   AF-A0AAI8SUQ2-F1
#
_cell.length_a   1.000
_cell.length_b   1.000
_cell.length_c   1.000
_cell.angle_alpha   90.00
_cell.angle_beta   90.00
_cell.angle_gamma   90.00
#
_symmetry.space_group_name_H-M   'P 1'
#
loop_
_entity.id
_entity.type
_entity.pdbx_description
1 polymer ?
#
loop_
_entity_poly.entity_id
_entity_poly.type
_entity_poly.pdbx_seq_one_letter_code
_entity_poly.pdbx_strand_id
1 'polypeptide(L)'
;MRTTSDTIASLGLAIGGAFGLAGTFVASAPLRETLWTIDGVALVVATALLTMKYQRLGHDCVAAGFLTFLAGESLLLAGNAAGLEASVPSYVGGISLWAAGLVMVSAPKTFALWMRLTALVAAVLFVVSACMILWRAPLLPTSSPLPAAGYPFLVLTFIGWIWTLVREGR
;
A
#
# COMPACT_ATOMS: atom_id res chain seq x y z
N MET A 1 3.04 -1.74 -26.12
CA MET A 1 1.59 -1.41 -26.12
C MET A 1 1.05 -1.55 -24.71
N ARG A 2 0.55 -0.45 -24.13
CA ARG A 2 -0.08 -0.46 -22.81
C ARG A 2 -1.36 -1.30 -22.84
N THR A 3 -1.48 -2.27 -21.94
CA THR A 3 -2.70 -3.10 -21.86
C THR A 3 -3.80 -2.37 -21.08
N THR A 4 -5.04 -2.82 -21.24
CA THR A 4 -6.16 -2.36 -20.40
C THR A 4 -5.86 -2.60 -18.91
N SER A 5 -5.26 -3.73 -18.57
CA SER A 5 -4.85 -4.06 -17.19
C SER A 5 -3.79 -3.09 -16.66
N ASP A 6 -2.79 -2.68 -17.44
CA ASP A 6 -1.80 -1.69 -17.01
C ASP A 6 -2.45 -0.33 -16.74
N THR A 7 -3.45 0.04 -17.53
CA THR A 7 -4.19 1.30 -17.36
C THR A 7 -5.02 1.27 -16.07
N ILE A 8 -5.78 0.19 -15.84
CA ILE A 8 -6.59 0.02 -14.62
C ILE A 8 -5.69 -0.04 -13.39
N ALA A 9 -4.59 -0.79 -13.43
CA ALA A 9 -3.65 -0.86 -12.31
C ALA A 9 -3.04 0.52 -11.99
N SER A 10 -2.66 1.28 -13.03
CA SER A 10 -2.12 2.64 -12.84
C SER A 10 -3.15 3.58 -12.20
N LEU A 11 -4.42 3.53 -12.64
CA LEU A 11 -5.49 4.33 -12.06
C LEU A 11 -5.79 3.91 -10.63
N GLY A 12 -5.82 2.61 -10.34
CA GLY A 12 -6.05 2.09 -9.00
C GLY A 12 -4.95 2.53 -8.02
N LEU A 13 -3.68 2.49 -8.43
CA LEU A 13 -2.57 3.03 -7.63
C LEU A 13 -2.70 4.54 -7.39
N ALA A 14 -3.12 5.30 -8.40
CA ALA A 14 -3.27 6.75 -8.28
C ALA A 14 -4.42 7.13 -7.34
N ILE A 15 -5.57 6.46 -7.48
CA ILE A 15 -6.73 6.64 -6.61
C ILE A 15 -6.37 6.20 -5.18
N GLY A 16 -5.80 5.01 -5.00
CA GLY A 16 -5.33 4.51 -3.71
C GLY A 16 -4.41 5.48 -3.00
N GLY A 17 -3.31 5.88 -3.67
CA GLY A 17 -2.36 6.81 -3.07
C GLY A 17 -2.97 8.18 -2.71
N ALA A 18 -3.83 8.74 -3.56
CA ALA A 18 -4.43 10.04 -3.31
C ALA A 18 -5.46 9.99 -2.17
N PHE A 19 -6.38 9.04 -2.22
CA PHE A 19 -7.47 8.92 -1.25
C PHE A 19 -6.96 8.38 0.10
N GLY A 20 -5.98 7.50 0.10
CA GLY A 20 -5.33 7.01 1.33
C GLY A 20 -4.63 8.14 2.11
N LEU A 21 -3.87 9.00 1.42
CA LEU A 21 -3.29 10.19 2.04
C LEU A 21 -4.36 11.17 2.51
N ALA A 22 -5.35 11.49 1.65
CA ALA A 22 -6.41 12.42 2.01
C ALA A 22 -7.20 11.95 3.25
N GLY A 23 -7.52 10.65 3.33
CA GLY A 23 -8.16 10.04 4.49
C GLY A 23 -7.32 10.15 5.76
N THR A 24 -6.00 9.99 5.64
CA THR A 24 -5.08 10.07 6.78
C THR A 24 -5.04 11.46 7.42
N PHE A 25 -5.22 12.52 6.63
CA PHE A 25 -5.07 13.91 7.11
C PHE A 25 -6.39 14.66 7.30
N VAL A 26 -7.54 14.05 6.99
CA VAL A 26 -8.84 14.68 7.22
C VAL A 26 -9.33 14.43 8.65
N ALA A 27 -9.87 15.47 9.28
CA ALA A 27 -10.37 15.40 10.65
C ALA A 27 -11.70 14.63 10.77
N SER A 28 -12.57 14.74 9.76
CA SER A 28 -13.91 14.13 9.75
C SER A 28 -13.82 12.61 9.68
N ALA A 29 -14.36 11.92 10.69
CA ALA A 29 -14.35 10.46 10.74
C ALA A 29 -15.13 9.80 9.59
N PRO A 30 -16.39 10.21 9.28
CA PRO A 30 -17.11 9.62 8.15
C PRO A 30 -16.41 9.83 6.82
N LEU A 31 -15.77 11.00 6.63
CA LEU A 31 -15.04 11.29 5.41
C LEU A 31 -13.76 10.45 5.32
N ARG A 32 -13.00 10.34 6.41
CA ARG A 32 -11.79 9.49 6.49
C ARG A 32 -12.09 8.04 6.13
N GLU A 33 -13.11 7.46 6.76
CA GLU A 33 -13.51 6.06 6.54
C GLU A 33 -13.97 5.83 5.10
N THR A 34 -14.68 6.80 4.52
CA THR A 34 -15.07 6.77 3.10
C THR A 34 -13.85 6.82 2.18
N LEU A 35 -12.93 7.75 2.43
CA LEU A 35 -11.73 7.92 1.62
C LEU A 35 -10.85 6.65 1.66
N TRP A 36 -10.60 6.10 2.85
CA TRP A 36 -9.86 4.84 3.02
C TRP A 36 -10.58 3.63 2.39
N THR A 37 -11.91 3.62 2.37
CA THR A 37 -12.65 2.55 1.68
C THR A 37 -12.44 2.62 0.16
N ILE A 38 -12.49 3.82 -0.42
CA ILE A 38 -12.22 4.04 -1.85
C ILE A 38 -10.78 3.65 -2.18
N ASP A 39 -9.84 4.08 -1.34
CA ASP A 39 -8.42 3.77 -1.48
C ASP A 39 -8.16 2.25 -1.44
N GLY A 40 -8.63 1.56 -0.39
CA GLY A 40 -8.38 0.14 -0.24
C GLY A 40 -8.95 -0.71 -1.39
N VAL A 41 -10.15 -0.38 -1.89
CA VAL A 41 -10.71 -1.05 -3.07
C VAL A 41 -9.83 -0.83 -4.30
N ALA A 42 -9.38 0.40 -4.52
CA ALA A 42 -8.53 0.74 -5.66
C ALA A 42 -7.16 0.03 -5.60
N LEU A 43 -6.56 -0.06 -4.41
CA LEU A 43 -5.29 -0.75 -4.19
C LEU A 43 -5.42 -2.28 -4.32
N VAL A 44 -6.50 -2.89 -3.83
CA VAL A 44 -6.79 -4.32 -4.03
C VAL A 44 -6.86 -4.63 -5.53
N VAL A 45 -7.61 -3.85 -6.31
CA VAL A 45 -7.71 -4.04 -7.77
C VAL A 45 -6.36 -3.88 -8.45
N ALA A 46 -5.62 -2.82 -8.12
CA ALA A 46 -4.33 -2.56 -8.74
C ALA A 46 -3.30 -3.67 -8.46
N THR A 47 -3.18 -4.07 -7.19
CA THR A 47 -2.21 -5.09 -6.78
C THR A 47 -2.57 -6.49 -7.26
N ALA A 48 -3.86 -6.80 -7.45
CA ALA A 48 -4.29 -8.03 -8.11
C ALA A 48 -3.79 -8.08 -9.56
N LEU A 49 -3.98 -6.99 -10.32
CA LEU A 49 -3.53 -6.91 -11.71
C LEU A 49 -2.00 -6.94 -11.83
N LEU A 50 -1.28 -6.28 -10.92
CA LEU A 50 0.18 -6.31 -10.86
C LEU A 50 0.70 -7.72 -10.51
N THR A 51 0.04 -8.42 -9.60
CA THR A 51 0.34 -9.83 -9.29
C THR A 51 0.26 -10.67 -10.56
N MET A 52 -0.86 -10.61 -11.28
CA MET A 52 -1.04 -11.37 -12.52
C MET A 52 -0.02 -11.00 -13.59
N LYS A 53 0.31 -9.71 -13.72
CA LYS A 53 1.31 -9.23 -14.69
C LYS A 53 2.69 -9.81 -14.38
N TYR A 54 3.19 -9.63 -13.16
CA TYR A 54 4.54 -10.03 -12.82
C TYR A 54 4.69 -11.56 -12.74
N GLN A 55 3.62 -12.28 -12.41
CA GLN A 55 3.61 -13.74 -12.54
C GLN A 55 3.79 -14.16 -14.00
N ARG A 56 3.06 -13.55 -14.95
CA ARG A 56 3.18 -13.85 -16.39
C ARG A 56 4.56 -13.48 -16.97
N LEU A 57 5.25 -12.53 -16.34
CA LEU A 57 6.62 -12.15 -16.68
C LEU A 57 7.69 -13.05 -16.02
N GLY A 58 7.29 -14.05 -15.22
CA GLY A 58 8.22 -14.93 -14.49
C GLY A 58 8.91 -14.27 -13.29
N HIS A 59 8.40 -13.14 -12.81
CA HIS A 59 8.91 -12.43 -11.64
C HIS A 59 8.17 -12.87 -10.37
N ASP A 60 8.29 -14.15 -10.00
CA ASP A 60 7.48 -14.79 -8.96
C ASP A 60 7.57 -14.09 -7.59
N CYS A 61 8.77 -13.67 -7.18
CA CYS A 61 8.97 -12.95 -5.91
C CYS A 61 8.24 -11.60 -5.89
N VAL A 62 8.25 -10.88 -7.01
CA VAL A 62 7.54 -9.60 -7.16
C VAL A 62 6.03 -9.83 -7.17
N ALA A 63 5.56 -10.83 -7.91
CA ALA A 63 4.15 -11.20 -7.94
C ALA A 63 3.64 -11.59 -6.56
N ALA A 64 4.38 -12.44 -5.84
CA ALA A 64 4.07 -12.80 -4.47
C ALA A 64 4.07 -11.58 -3.54
N GLY A 65 4.99 -10.64 -3.73
CA GLY A 65 5.02 -9.39 -2.97
C GLY A 65 3.77 -8.53 -3.16
N PHE A 66 3.28 -8.39 -4.41
CA PHE A 66 2.01 -7.70 -4.67
C PHE A 66 0.81 -8.44 -4.08
N LEU A 67 0.82 -9.78 -4.12
CA LEU A 67 -0.23 -10.60 -3.50
C LEU A 67 -0.24 -10.44 -1.97
N THR A 68 0.93 -10.41 -1.34
CA THR A 68 1.07 -10.13 0.10
C THR A 68 0.59 -8.73 0.44
N PHE A 69 0.92 -7.73 -0.39
CA PHE A 69 0.42 -6.37 -0.22
C PHE A 69 -1.11 -6.32 -0.31
N LEU A 70 -1.71 -7.00 -1.30
CA LEU A 70 -3.17 -7.11 -1.47
C LEU A 70 -3.84 -7.72 -0.24
N ALA A 71 -3.26 -8.79 0.32
CA ALA A 71 -3.77 -9.41 1.54
C ALA A 71 -3.72 -8.44 2.72
N GLY A 72 -2.64 -7.66 2.83
CA GLY A 72 -2.54 -6.55 3.78
C GLY A 72 -3.68 -5.55 3.58
N GLU A 73 -3.81 -5.01 2.37
CA GLU A 73 -4.84 -4.03 2.01
C GLU A 73 -6.25 -4.50 2.40
N SER A 74 -6.54 -5.78 2.17
CA SER A 74 -7.85 -6.36 2.47
C SER A 74 -8.16 -6.34 3.97
N LEU A 75 -7.13 -6.48 4.84
CA LEU A 75 -7.29 -6.33 6.30
C LEU A 75 -7.53 -4.87 6.71
N LEU A 76 -6.83 -3.90 6.09
CA LEU A 76 -7.09 -2.48 6.35
C LEU A 76 -8.52 -2.13 5.94
N LEU A 77 -8.91 -2.51 4.71
CA LEU A 77 -10.24 -2.27 4.17
C LEU A 77 -11.35 -2.82 5.08
N ALA A 78 -11.18 -4.02 5.61
CA ALA A 78 -12.13 -4.63 6.54
C ALA A 78 -12.28 -3.85 7.86
N GLY A 79 -11.26 -3.09 8.26
CA GLY A 79 -11.26 -2.28 9.49
C GLY A 79 -11.84 -0.88 9.33
N ASN A 80 -11.94 -0.36 8.10
CA ASN A 80 -12.25 1.06 7.87
C ASN A 80 -13.59 1.48 8.50
N ALA A 81 -14.65 0.69 8.34
CA ALA A 81 -15.97 1.01 8.88
C ALA A 81 -16.10 0.82 10.41
N ALA A 82 -15.10 0.21 11.07
CA ALA A 82 -15.11 0.02 12.51
C ALA A 82 -14.72 1.30 13.27
N GLY A 83 -14.15 2.30 12.59
CA GLY A 83 -13.59 3.50 13.18
C GLY A 83 -12.15 3.32 13.67
N LEU A 84 -11.46 4.43 13.98
CA LEU A 84 -10.01 4.47 14.23
C LEU A 84 -9.54 3.46 15.29
N GLU A 85 -10.13 3.52 16.49
CA GLU A 85 -9.72 2.68 17.63
C GLU A 85 -10.01 1.20 17.40
N ALA A 86 -11.20 0.88 16.90
CA ALA A 86 -11.60 -0.51 16.69
C ALA A 86 -10.91 -1.15 15.46
N SER A 87 -10.40 -0.33 14.54
CA SER A 87 -9.62 -0.81 13.38
C SER A 87 -8.22 -1.31 13.75
N VAL A 88 -7.70 -0.99 14.94
CA VAL A 88 -6.29 -1.26 15.32
C VAL A 88 -5.85 -2.71 15.07
N PRO A 89 -6.62 -3.76 15.43
CA PRO A 89 -6.20 -5.14 15.17
C PRO A 89 -6.01 -5.46 13.68
N SER A 90 -6.95 -5.03 12.83
CA SER A 90 -6.85 -5.27 11.38
C SER A 90 -5.79 -4.37 10.74
N TYR A 91 -5.63 -3.15 11.26
CA TYR A 91 -4.59 -2.23 10.85
C TYR A 91 -3.19 -2.80 11.09
N VAL A 92 -2.90 -3.35 12.28
CA VAL A 92 -1.60 -3.98 12.59
C VAL A 92 -1.29 -5.11 11.64
N GLY A 93 -2.24 -6.02 11.43
CA GLY A 93 -2.07 -7.13 10.48
C GLY A 93 -1.84 -6.61 9.06
N GLY A 94 -2.62 -5.59 8.68
CA GLY A 94 -2.54 -4.90 7.41
C GLY A 94 -1.17 -4.30 7.10
N ILE A 95 -0.68 -3.40 7.96
CA ILE A 95 0.61 -2.72 7.75
C ILE A 95 1.80 -3.69 7.84
N SER A 96 1.65 -4.78 8.61
CA SER A 96 2.68 -5.85 8.66
C SER A 96 2.80 -6.56 7.32
N LEU A 97 1.68 -6.89 6.68
CA LEU A 97 1.64 -7.51 5.36
C LEU A 97 2.04 -6.53 4.26
N TRP A 98 1.64 -5.25 4.35
CA TRP A 98 2.17 -4.21 3.46
C TRP A 98 3.69 -4.16 3.52
N ALA A 99 4.28 -4.10 4.71
CA ALA A 99 5.73 -4.03 4.86
C ALA A 99 6.43 -5.25 4.26
N ALA A 100 5.92 -6.46 4.53
CA ALA A 100 6.44 -7.69 3.95
C ALA A 100 6.35 -7.68 2.40
N GLY A 101 5.20 -7.29 1.86
CA GLY A 101 4.97 -7.18 0.42
C GLY A 101 5.90 -6.15 -0.24
N LEU A 102 6.09 -4.98 0.38
CA LEU A 102 7.01 -3.94 -0.08
C LEU A 102 8.46 -4.44 -0.13
N VAL A 103 8.90 -5.19 0.88
CA VAL A 103 10.23 -5.81 0.90
C VAL A 103 10.37 -6.83 -0.24
N MET A 104 9.38 -7.70 -0.44
CA MET A 104 9.39 -8.71 -1.50
C MET A 104 9.40 -8.09 -2.90
N VAL A 105 8.60 -7.05 -3.14
CA VAL A 105 8.61 -6.30 -4.41
C VAL A 105 9.95 -5.61 -4.63
N SER A 106 10.62 -5.17 -3.56
CA SER A 106 11.85 -4.39 -3.62
C SER A 106 13.14 -5.21 -3.55
N ALA A 107 13.10 -6.49 -3.19
CA ALA A 107 14.31 -7.31 -3.12
C ALA A 107 14.90 -7.59 -4.52
N PRO A 108 14.10 -8.00 -5.54
CA PRO A 108 14.58 -8.18 -6.91
C PRO A 108 14.93 -6.85 -7.61
N LYS A 109 15.80 -6.91 -8.62
CA LYS A 109 16.19 -5.74 -9.45
C LYS A 109 15.19 -5.48 -10.60
N THR A 110 13.90 -5.66 -10.35
CA THR A 110 12.83 -5.46 -11.34
C THR A 110 12.45 -3.98 -11.47
N PHE A 111 12.38 -3.26 -10.35
CA PHE A 111 12.10 -1.83 -10.32
C PHE A 111 13.38 -1.00 -10.19
N ALA A 112 13.30 0.29 -10.58
CA ALA A 112 14.41 1.22 -10.45
C ALA A 112 14.83 1.38 -8.97
N LEU A 113 16.12 1.65 -8.73
CA LEU A 113 16.68 1.70 -7.37
C LEU A 113 15.91 2.67 -6.46
N TRP A 114 15.57 3.87 -6.95
CA TRP A 114 14.86 4.86 -6.14
C TRP A 114 13.48 4.36 -5.66
N MET A 115 12.75 3.62 -6.50
CA MET A 115 11.43 3.06 -6.15
C MET A 115 11.54 2.00 -5.06
N ARG A 116 12.61 1.20 -5.14
CA ARG A 116 12.93 0.17 -4.15
C ARG A 116 13.31 0.83 -2.82
N LEU A 117 14.07 1.92 -2.85
CA LEU A 117 14.43 2.66 -1.64
C LEU A 117 13.21 3.30 -0.96
N THR A 118 12.30 3.94 -1.70
CA THR A 118 11.07 4.50 -1.10
C THR A 118 10.21 3.41 -0.47
N ALA A 119 10.09 2.25 -1.13
CA ALA A 119 9.34 1.11 -0.62
C ALA A 119 9.96 0.53 0.66
N LEU A 120 11.29 0.40 0.71
CA LEU A 120 12.00 -0.08 1.88
C LEU A 120 11.89 0.88 3.07
N VAL A 121 11.96 2.19 2.83
CA VAL A 121 11.74 3.20 3.88
C VAL A 121 10.32 3.08 4.43
N ALA A 122 9.30 3.01 3.57
CA ALA A 122 7.92 2.80 3.99
C ALA A 122 7.77 1.50 4.81
N ALA A 123 8.35 0.40 4.34
CA ALA A 123 8.31 -0.90 5.02
C ALA A 123 8.91 -0.82 6.43
N VAL A 124 10.07 -0.18 6.61
CA VAL A 124 10.70 -0.01 7.93
C VAL A 124 9.78 0.79 8.86
N LEU A 125 9.22 1.90 8.40
CA LEU A 125 8.33 2.74 9.21
C LEU A 125 7.07 1.98 9.65
N PHE A 126 6.50 1.16 8.76
CA PHE A 126 5.33 0.33 9.09
C PHE A 126 5.67 -0.84 10.02
N VAL A 127 6.83 -1.49 9.85
CA VAL A 127 7.30 -2.53 10.79
C VAL A 127 7.48 -1.96 12.19
N VAL A 128 8.15 -0.81 12.31
CA VAL A 128 8.33 -0.15 13.61
C VAL A 128 6.97 0.18 14.22
N SER A 129 6.04 0.71 13.44
CA SER A 129 4.68 1.03 13.91
C SER A 129 3.92 -0.22 14.39
N ALA A 130 3.97 -1.31 13.62
CA ALA A 130 3.36 -2.58 14.00
C ALA A 130 3.96 -3.13 15.30
N CYS A 131 5.29 -3.13 15.43
CA CYS A 131 5.98 -3.54 16.66
C CYS A 131 5.57 -2.69 17.85
N MET A 132 5.46 -1.36 17.69
CA MET A 132 5.02 -0.46 18.75
C MET A 132 3.59 -0.78 19.21
N ILE A 133 2.66 -1.01 18.28
CA ILE A 133 1.28 -1.37 18.63
C ILE A 133 1.24 -2.74 19.34
N LEU A 134 1.99 -3.74 18.87
CA LEU A 134 2.11 -5.04 19.53
C LEU A 134 2.74 -4.92 20.94
N TRP A 135 3.62 -3.93 21.15
CA TRP A 135 4.14 -3.55 22.46
C TRP A 135 3.23 -2.60 23.26
N ARG A 136 1.95 -2.49 22.86
CA ARG A 136 0.90 -1.73 23.54
C ARG A 136 1.08 -0.21 23.50
N ALA A 137 1.85 0.33 22.56
CA ALA A 137 1.80 1.76 22.27
C ALA A 137 0.43 2.10 21.67
N PRO A 138 -0.25 3.17 22.12
CA PRO A 138 -1.58 3.55 21.64
C PRO A 138 -1.51 4.29 20.30
N LEU A 139 -0.89 3.66 19.29
CA LEU A 139 -0.81 4.23 17.96
C LEU A 139 -2.06 3.90 17.15
N LEU A 140 -2.58 4.95 16.51
CA LEU A 140 -3.67 4.89 15.55
C LEU A 140 -3.12 5.04 14.14
N PRO A 141 -3.90 4.68 13.10
CA PRO A 141 -3.48 4.88 11.71
C PRO A 141 -3.10 6.33 11.37
N THR A 142 -3.63 7.32 12.10
CA THR A 142 -3.34 8.74 11.90
C THR A 142 -2.32 9.31 12.89
N SER A 143 -1.70 8.48 13.74
CA SER A 143 -0.73 8.94 14.74
C SER A 143 0.53 9.53 14.09
N SER A 144 1.06 10.59 14.72
CA SER A 144 2.26 11.30 14.30
C SER A 144 3.36 11.15 15.37
N PRO A 145 4.63 10.92 14.99
CA PRO A 145 5.11 10.81 13.60
C PRO A 145 4.85 9.44 12.96
N LEU A 146 4.69 8.39 13.76
CA LEU A 146 4.42 7.03 13.29
C LEU A 146 2.98 6.65 13.62
N PRO A 147 2.24 6.03 12.68
CA PRO A 147 2.67 5.56 11.35
C PRO A 147 2.61 6.61 10.23
N ALA A 148 2.10 7.82 10.50
CA ALA A 148 1.79 8.83 9.47
C ALA A 148 2.94 9.16 8.49
N ALA A 149 4.19 9.14 8.97
CA ALA A 149 5.37 9.39 8.15
C ALA A 149 5.62 8.32 7.06
N GLY A 150 5.07 7.11 7.20
CA GLY A 150 5.22 6.03 6.22
C GLY A 150 4.42 6.23 4.93
N TYR A 151 3.24 6.85 5.02
CA TYR A 151 2.34 6.99 3.88
C TYR A 151 2.91 7.81 2.71
N PRO A 152 3.62 8.94 2.92
CA PRO A 152 4.26 9.64 1.81
C PRO A 152 5.25 8.77 1.03
N PHE A 153 6.05 7.93 1.71
CA PHE A 153 6.98 7.01 1.04
C PHE A 153 6.26 5.88 0.31
N LEU A 154 5.14 5.41 0.87
CA LEU A 154 4.26 4.46 0.19
C LEU A 154 3.70 5.05 -1.11
N VAL A 155 3.20 6.29 -1.07
CA VAL A 155 2.68 6.97 -2.27
C VAL A 155 3.76 7.26 -3.30
N LEU A 156 4.98 7.66 -2.87
CA LEU A 156 6.11 7.77 -3.79
C LEU A 156 6.43 6.44 -4.48
N THR A 157 6.27 5.32 -3.77
CA THR A 157 6.42 3.98 -4.33
C THR A 157 5.34 3.69 -5.37
N PHE A 158 4.08 4.04 -5.10
CA PHE A 158 2.99 3.90 -6.07
C PHE A 158 3.24 4.74 -7.33
N ILE A 159 3.73 5.97 -7.18
CA ILE A 159 4.15 6.81 -8.32
C ILE A 159 5.22 6.10 -9.15
N GLY A 160 6.18 5.43 -8.50
CA GLY A 160 7.20 4.62 -9.17
C GLY A 160 6.63 3.44 -9.96
N TRP A 161 5.66 2.73 -9.38
CA TRP A 161 4.98 1.63 -10.07
C TRP A 161 4.16 2.13 -11.27
N ILE A 162 3.39 3.22 -11.10
CA ILE A 162 2.65 3.87 -12.20
C ILE A 162 3.61 4.27 -13.33
N TRP A 163 4.74 4.91 -12.99
CA TRP A 163 5.76 5.31 -13.94
C TRP A 163 6.29 4.11 -14.75
N THR A 164 6.49 2.97 -14.09
CA THR A 164 6.94 1.74 -14.74
C THR A 164 5.91 1.23 -15.75
N LEU A 165 4.63 1.17 -15.34
CA LEU A 165 3.52 0.77 -16.23
C LEU A 165 3.35 1.70 -17.44
N VAL A 166 3.55 3.01 -17.24
CA VAL A 166 3.46 4.01 -18.32
C VAL A 166 4.63 3.89 -19.29
N ARG A 167 5.85 3.62 -18.81
CA ARG A 167 7.04 3.48 -19.66
C ARG A 167 7.03 2.21 -20.50
N GLU A 168 6.66 1.08 -19.93
CA GLU A 168 6.56 -0.20 -20.66
C GLU A 168 5.46 -0.17 -21.74
N GLY A 169 4.48 0.72 -21.58
CA GLY A 169 3.40 0.91 -22.54
C GLY A 169 3.79 1.68 -23.81
N ARG A 170 4.86 2.48 -23.75
CA ARG A 170 5.41 3.26 -24.87
C ARG A 170 6.41 2.43 -25.66
#